data_AF-A0A3L6T7K0-F1
#
_entry.id   AF-A0A3L6T7K0-F1
#
_cell.length_a   1.000
_cell.length_b   1.000
_cell.length_c   1.000
_cell.angle_alpha   90.00
_cell.angle_beta   90.00
_cell.angle_gamma   90.00
#
_symmetry.space_group_name_H-M   'P 1'
#
loop_
_entity.id
_entity.type
_entity.pdbx_description
1 polymer ?
#
loop_
_entity_poly.entity_id
_entity_poly.type
_entity_poly.pdbx_seq_one_letter_code
_entity_poly.pdbx_strand_id
1 'polypeptide(L)'
;MQYHGLTVNGLRGTTDSFEHVTRHMPALPRLAAPAAAPTVRRAPPTLPPPLRPPYRACSLGSRRRPPRPHSATAADAPRGGPIPEPEEADQHLLAALRAARIRDEESRRSDPLFIDPYAAVLLSHDVACRDMDCLDSHAMPCQDHYRLTTRYIDDKLQNLISNSEDIRQTVLLTDGMDTRPYRLNWPRLSVVYDVSPGKVFSTATRQLRGSGAKVSRNCVLLHTPLESPDLQESLSKNGFNGNRLSLWVLQGLPLPTITSLENLLLVISNLAMKGSIFIGELPHFPDCMASMDMGLEHENLGKLFFTQGFQASFVRYDDVVKDVGLDLATPRDQRGRLLFVAEQLRFSDAQMESFRMHLERIEDDADEDGFEEL
;
A
#
# COMPACT_ATOMS: atom_id res chain seq x y z
N MET A 1 -48.58 36.87 -19.18
CA MET A 1 -49.61 36.03 -19.81
C MET A 1 -48.99 35.31 -21.00
N GLN A 2 -49.28 34.00 -21.08
CA GLN A 2 -48.93 33.01 -22.11
C GLN A 2 -49.23 33.51 -23.54
N TYR A 3 -48.64 32.98 -24.62
CA TYR A 3 -48.92 31.64 -25.15
C TYR A 3 -47.91 31.13 -26.19
N HIS A 4 -47.81 29.80 -26.23
CA HIS A 4 -47.01 28.92 -27.07
C HIS A 4 -47.33 28.92 -28.57
N GLY A 5 -46.30 28.65 -29.37
CA GLY A 5 -46.21 27.45 -30.22
C GLY A 5 -46.59 27.60 -31.68
N LEU A 6 -45.68 27.20 -32.59
CA LEU A 6 -46.04 26.56 -33.87
C LEU A 6 -44.85 25.80 -34.46
N THR A 7 -45.13 24.52 -34.69
CA THR A 7 -44.33 23.44 -35.28
C THR A 7 -44.17 23.64 -36.79
N VAL A 8 -43.03 23.21 -37.37
CA VAL A 8 -42.92 23.01 -38.82
C VAL A 8 -42.33 21.62 -39.12
N ASN A 9 -43.16 20.80 -39.78
CA ASN A 9 -42.82 19.50 -40.36
C ASN A 9 -42.01 19.67 -41.65
N GLY A 10 -41.10 18.72 -41.89
CA GLY A 10 -40.26 18.67 -43.09
C GLY A 10 -40.90 18.01 -44.32
N LEU A 11 -40.17 18.11 -45.44
CA LEU A 11 -40.28 17.35 -46.71
C LEU A 11 -38.91 17.50 -47.40
N ARG A 12 -38.00 16.51 -47.34
CA ARG A 12 -37.73 15.40 -48.28
C ARG A 12 -37.42 15.77 -49.74
N GLY A 13 -36.23 15.35 -50.19
CA GLY A 13 -35.78 15.23 -51.60
C GLY A 13 -34.25 15.32 -51.71
N THR A 14 -33.48 14.21 -51.55
CA THR A 14 -32.83 13.40 -52.62
C THR A 14 -31.65 14.10 -53.31
N THR A 15 -30.44 13.57 -53.57
CA THR A 15 -29.72 12.29 -53.39
C THR A 15 -28.27 12.56 -53.86
N ASP A 16 -27.32 11.74 -53.41
CA ASP A 16 -25.98 11.48 -53.97
C ASP A 16 -24.91 12.58 -54.00
N SER A 17 -23.91 12.40 -53.13
CA SER A 17 -22.48 12.45 -53.47
C SER A 17 -21.68 11.87 -52.29
N PHE A 18 -21.47 10.55 -52.32
CA PHE A 18 -20.48 9.85 -51.51
C PHE A 18 -19.15 9.79 -52.29
N GLU A 19 -18.05 9.64 -51.55
CA GLU A 19 -16.68 9.32 -51.99
C GLU A 19 -15.78 10.46 -52.47
N HIS A 20 -15.03 11.03 -51.51
CA HIS A 20 -13.56 10.95 -51.45
C HIS A 20 -13.07 12.04 -50.50
N VAL A 21 -12.50 11.64 -49.36
CA VAL A 21 -11.21 12.14 -48.80
C VAL A 21 -11.00 11.37 -47.48
N THR A 22 -10.28 10.26 -47.57
CA THR A 22 -9.56 9.67 -46.43
C THR A 22 -8.25 9.17 -46.97
N ARG A 23 -7.15 9.86 -46.66
CA ARG A 23 -5.79 9.28 -46.61
C ARG A 23 -4.76 10.30 -46.11
N HIS A 24 -3.89 9.79 -45.24
CA HIS A 24 -2.57 10.29 -44.82
C HIS A 24 -2.45 11.10 -43.52
N MET A 25 -2.34 10.37 -42.41
CA MET A 25 -1.49 10.70 -41.26
C MET A 25 -0.52 9.52 -41.05
N PRO A 26 0.80 9.72 -40.89
CA PRO A 26 1.77 8.64 -40.79
C PRO A 26 1.79 8.02 -39.38
N ALA A 27 1.84 6.69 -39.33
CA ALA A 27 1.98 5.92 -38.10
C ALA A 27 3.44 5.94 -37.58
N LEU A 28 3.61 6.13 -36.27
CA LEU A 28 4.88 6.01 -35.56
C LEU A 28 5.36 4.54 -35.54
N PRO A 29 6.68 4.27 -35.66
CA PRO A 29 7.21 2.91 -35.71
C PRO A 29 7.16 2.23 -34.34
N ARG A 30 6.70 0.97 -34.31
CA ARG A 30 6.78 0.07 -33.16
C ARG A 30 8.24 -0.31 -32.90
N LEU A 31 8.77 0.02 -31.72
CA LEU A 31 10.05 -0.48 -31.24
C LEU A 31 9.95 -2.00 -30.98
N ALA A 32 10.85 -2.77 -31.58
CA ALA A 32 10.99 -4.20 -31.36
C ALA A 32 11.67 -4.50 -30.02
N ALA A 33 11.20 -5.54 -29.31
CA ALA A 33 11.80 -6.03 -28.08
C ALA A 33 13.17 -6.70 -28.36
N PRO A 34 14.21 -6.50 -27.51
CA PRO A 34 15.47 -7.20 -27.66
C PRO A 34 15.38 -8.66 -27.18
N ALA A 35 16.05 -9.55 -27.91
CA ALA A 35 16.13 -10.98 -27.64
C ALA A 35 16.89 -11.29 -26.34
N ALA A 36 16.37 -12.25 -25.55
CA ALA A 36 16.96 -12.71 -24.29
C ALA A 36 18.26 -13.52 -24.53
N ALA A 37 19.32 -13.17 -23.79
CA ALA A 37 20.55 -13.96 -23.70
C ALA A 37 20.41 -15.07 -22.62
N PRO A 38 21.09 -16.23 -22.76
CA PRO A 38 20.90 -17.36 -21.85
C PRO A 38 21.60 -17.14 -20.50
N THR A 39 20.84 -17.27 -19.41
CA THR A 39 21.35 -17.16 -18.03
C THR A 39 22.02 -18.46 -17.59
N VAL A 40 23.34 -18.43 -17.37
CA VAL A 40 24.10 -19.52 -16.76
C VAL A 40 23.76 -19.59 -15.27
N ARG A 41 23.08 -20.66 -14.83
CA ARG A 41 22.80 -20.94 -13.41
C ARG A 41 24.10 -21.24 -12.65
N ARG A 42 24.50 -20.35 -11.73
CA ARG A 42 25.47 -20.68 -10.67
C ARG A 42 24.71 -21.19 -9.44
N ALA A 43 25.14 -22.33 -8.90
CA ALA A 43 24.58 -22.92 -7.69
C ALA A 43 24.91 -22.06 -6.45
N PRO A 44 24.00 -21.94 -5.46
CA PRO A 44 24.26 -21.24 -4.21
C PRO A 44 25.16 -22.06 -3.26
N PRO A 45 25.94 -21.41 -2.38
CA PRO A 45 26.78 -22.10 -1.41
C PRO A 45 25.93 -22.73 -0.30
N THR A 46 26.31 -23.95 0.10
CA THR A 46 25.67 -24.71 1.19
C THR A 46 25.99 -24.12 2.56
N LEU A 47 24.96 -23.75 3.33
CA LEU A 47 25.06 -23.38 4.74
C LEU A 47 25.06 -24.63 5.65
N PRO A 48 25.79 -24.63 6.78
CA PRO A 48 25.80 -25.75 7.72
C PRO A 48 24.51 -25.80 8.58
N PRO A 49 24.13 -26.99 9.10
CA PRO A 49 22.90 -27.15 9.87
C PRO A 49 23.02 -26.55 11.30
N PRO A 50 21.89 -26.09 11.90
CA PRO A 50 21.90 -25.52 13.25
C PRO A 50 22.07 -26.59 14.35
N LEU A 51 22.84 -26.24 15.38
CA LEU A 51 23.05 -27.04 16.59
C LEU A 51 21.78 -27.08 17.45
N ARG A 52 21.40 -28.28 17.92
CA ARG A 52 20.27 -28.50 18.83
C ARG A 52 20.62 -28.05 20.27
N PRO A 53 19.71 -27.40 21.02
CA PRO A 53 19.90 -27.14 22.45
C PRO A 53 19.53 -28.37 23.31
N PRO A 54 20.11 -28.49 24.53
CA PRO A 54 19.93 -29.67 25.37
C PRO A 54 18.57 -29.67 26.09
N TYR A 55 17.96 -30.86 26.16
CA TYR A 55 16.78 -31.15 26.97
C TYR A 55 17.06 -30.93 28.46
N ARG A 56 16.26 -30.09 29.13
CA ARG A 56 16.13 -30.09 30.59
C ARG A 56 14.78 -30.68 30.97
N ALA A 57 14.81 -31.84 31.60
CA ALA A 57 13.67 -32.42 32.29
C ALA A 57 13.44 -31.67 33.60
N CYS A 58 12.23 -31.12 33.80
CA CYS A 58 11.78 -30.64 35.10
C CYS A 58 10.69 -31.57 35.63
N SER A 59 11.03 -32.25 36.73
CA SER A 59 10.21 -33.15 37.53
C SER A 59 9.04 -32.43 38.21
N LEU A 60 7.87 -33.09 38.22
CA LEU A 60 6.70 -32.71 39.02
C LEU A 60 7.04 -32.67 40.51
N GLY A 61 6.79 -31.51 41.14
CA GLY A 61 6.78 -31.30 42.58
C GLY A 61 5.40 -30.87 43.07
N SER A 62 4.92 -31.55 44.10
CA SER A 62 3.58 -31.51 44.68
C SER A 62 3.43 -30.45 45.79
N ARG A 63 2.20 -29.90 45.91
CA ARG A 63 1.57 -29.18 47.06
C ARG A 63 1.98 -27.72 47.35
N ARG A 64 0.98 -26.81 47.35
CA ARG A 64 0.12 -26.44 48.51
C ARG A 64 -1.01 -25.49 48.07
N ARG A 65 -2.23 -25.71 48.59
CA ARG A 65 -3.40 -24.84 48.47
C ARG A 65 -3.23 -23.55 49.29
N PRO A 66 -3.70 -22.38 48.83
CA PRO A 66 -3.86 -21.21 49.69
C PRO A 66 -5.21 -21.26 50.45
N PRO A 67 -5.35 -20.55 51.58
CA PRO A 67 -6.55 -20.57 52.40
C PRO A 67 -7.65 -19.66 51.82
N ARG A 68 -8.90 -19.99 52.13
CA ARG A 68 -10.10 -19.20 51.77
C ARG A 68 -10.13 -17.87 52.54
N PRO A 69 -10.53 -16.74 51.94
CA PRO A 69 -10.89 -15.56 52.70
C PRO A 69 -12.32 -15.64 53.24
N HIS A 70 -12.53 -14.91 54.34
CA HIS A 70 -13.79 -14.76 55.05
C HIS A 70 -14.80 -13.92 54.26
N SER A 71 -16.08 -14.25 54.43
CA SER A 71 -17.24 -13.55 53.90
C SER A 71 -17.29 -12.09 54.36
N ALA A 72 -17.22 -11.15 53.42
CA ALA A 72 -17.54 -9.74 53.63
C ALA A 72 -18.89 -9.43 52.97
N THR A 73 -19.73 -8.72 53.72
CA THR A 73 -21.09 -8.29 53.43
C THR A 73 -21.20 -7.36 52.23
N ALA A 74 -22.28 -7.50 51.48
CA ALA A 74 -22.64 -6.69 50.32
C ALA A 74 -23.06 -5.26 50.71
N ALA A 75 -22.23 -4.28 50.38
CA ALA A 75 -22.60 -2.90 50.06
C ALA A 75 -21.34 -2.19 49.51
N ASP A 76 -21.48 -1.42 48.44
CA ASP A 76 -20.43 -0.74 47.66
C ASP A 76 -19.50 -1.61 46.80
N ALA A 77 -20.04 -2.06 45.67
CA ALA A 77 -19.24 -2.29 44.46
C ALA A 77 -19.39 -1.06 43.54
N PRO A 78 -18.29 -0.39 43.12
CA PRO A 78 -18.39 0.60 42.06
C PRO A 78 -18.87 -0.12 40.79
N ARG A 79 -19.97 0.38 40.20
CA ARG A 79 -20.46 -0.12 38.91
C ARG A 79 -19.30 -0.02 37.92
N GLY A 80 -18.80 -1.18 37.49
CA GLY A 80 -17.79 -1.26 36.44
C GLY A 80 -18.29 -0.47 35.24
N GLY A 81 -17.47 0.47 34.78
CA GLY A 81 -17.67 1.10 33.47
C GLY A 81 -17.66 0.03 32.37
N PRO A 82 -17.94 0.43 31.12
CA PRO A 82 -17.87 -0.47 29.98
C PRO A 82 -16.53 -1.22 30.01
N ILE A 83 -16.59 -2.53 29.77
CA ILE A 83 -15.39 -3.34 29.53
C ILE A 83 -14.63 -2.63 28.40
N PRO A 84 -13.34 -2.28 28.55
CA PRO A 84 -12.60 -1.71 27.44
C PRO A 84 -12.68 -2.71 26.29
N GLU A 85 -13.21 -2.24 25.16
CA GLU A 85 -13.17 -2.97 23.89
C GLU A 85 -11.75 -3.52 23.71
N PRO A 86 -11.57 -4.79 23.28
CA PRO A 86 -10.25 -5.37 23.08
C PRO A 86 -9.39 -4.36 22.30
N GLU A 87 -8.26 -3.95 22.88
CA GLU A 87 -7.49 -2.78 22.42
C GLU A 87 -7.32 -2.84 20.90
N GLU A 88 -7.71 -1.81 20.14
CA GLU A 88 -7.56 -1.76 18.66
C GLU A 88 -6.13 -2.14 18.20
N ALA A 89 -5.15 -1.88 19.08
CA ALA A 89 -3.77 -2.30 18.95
C ALA A 89 -3.57 -3.82 18.79
N ASP A 90 -4.41 -4.64 19.42
CA ASP A 90 -4.39 -6.11 19.31
C ASP A 90 -4.95 -6.57 17.95
N GLN A 91 -5.92 -5.86 17.37
CA GLN A 91 -6.46 -6.20 16.05
C GLN A 91 -5.47 -5.86 14.92
N HIS A 92 -4.81 -4.69 14.98
CA HIS A 92 -3.76 -4.34 14.02
C HIS A 92 -2.58 -5.31 14.09
N LEU A 93 -2.17 -5.70 15.30
CA LEU A 93 -1.12 -6.69 15.49
C LEU A 93 -1.52 -8.06 14.92
N LEU A 94 -2.76 -8.50 15.15
CA LEU A 94 -3.25 -9.78 14.64
C LEU A 94 -3.24 -9.82 13.10
N ALA A 95 -3.70 -8.74 12.47
CA ALA A 95 -3.68 -8.58 11.02
C ALA A 95 -2.24 -8.64 10.47
N ALA A 96 -1.31 -7.89 11.08
CA ALA A 96 0.10 -7.88 10.68
C ALA A 96 0.78 -9.25 10.84
N LEU A 97 0.51 -9.96 11.95
CA LEU A 97 1.03 -11.31 12.19
C LEU A 97 0.49 -12.31 11.16
N ARG A 98 -0.80 -12.22 10.78
CA ARG A 98 -1.38 -13.06 9.74
C ARG A 98 -0.71 -12.82 8.39
N ALA A 99 -0.50 -11.55 8.03
CA ALA A 99 0.19 -11.17 6.80
C ALA A 99 1.65 -11.68 6.78
N ALA A 100 2.39 -11.51 7.89
CA ALA A 100 3.74 -12.05 8.04
C ALA A 100 3.78 -13.58 7.88
N ARG A 101 2.80 -14.30 8.45
CA ARG A 101 2.70 -15.75 8.30
C ARG A 101 2.46 -16.19 6.86
N ILE A 102 1.58 -15.51 6.13
CA ILE A 102 1.36 -15.81 4.71
C ILE A 102 2.68 -15.65 3.92
N ARG A 103 3.47 -14.61 4.21
CA ARG A 103 4.78 -14.39 3.57
C ARG A 103 5.82 -15.47 3.93
N ASP A 104 5.85 -15.92 5.18
CA ASP A 104 6.72 -17.01 5.63
C ASP A 104 6.35 -18.34 4.95
N GLU A 105 5.06 -18.69 4.95
CA GLU A 105 4.56 -19.90 4.30
C GLU A 105 4.85 -19.90 2.79
N GLU A 106 4.65 -18.77 2.13
CA GLU A 106 4.98 -18.61 0.71
C GLU A 106 6.47 -18.85 0.46
N SER A 107 7.34 -18.25 1.28
CA SER A 107 8.80 -18.42 1.17
C SER A 107 9.28 -19.86 1.36
N ARG A 108 8.48 -20.70 2.02
CA ARG A 108 8.76 -22.12 2.27
C ARG A 108 8.20 -23.06 1.20
N ARG A 109 7.46 -22.56 0.21
CA ARG A 109 6.94 -23.38 -0.90
C ARG A 109 8.07 -23.86 -1.80
N SER A 110 7.83 -24.96 -2.51
CA SER A 110 8.78 -25.52 -3.48
C SER A 110 8.98 -24.63 -4.70
N ASP A 111 7.95 -23.88 -5.08
CA ASP A 111 7.98 -22.91 -6.18
C ASP A 111 7.34 -21.58 -5.70
N PRO A 112 8.10 -20.79 -4.93
CA PRO A 112 7.58 -19.59 -4.29
C PRO A 112 7.48 -18.41 -5.26
N LEU A 113 6.40 -17.65 -5.16
CA LEU A 113 6.14 -16.41 -5.90
C LEU A 113 7.12 -15.29 -5.53
N PHE A 114 7.54 -15.25 -4.27
CA PHE A 114 8.54 -14.35 -3.75
C PHE A 114 9.19 -14.97 -2.51
N ILE A 115 10.35 -14.45 -2.11
CA ILE A 115 11.06 -14.84 -0.90
C ILE A 115 11.10 -13.67 0.07
N ASP A 116 10.57 -13.87 1.27
CA ASP A 116 10.72 -13.00 2.43
C ASP A 116 11.53 -13.74 3.51
N PRO A 117 12.85 -13.51 3.60
CA PRO A 117 13.70 -14.21 4.55
C PRO A 117 13.48 -13.77 6.00
N TYR A 118 12.72 -12.69 6.22
CA TYR A 118 12.52 -12.09 7.53
C TYR A 118 11.11 -12.33 8.09
N ALA A 119 10.16 -12.79 7.27
CA ALA A 119 8.79 -13.06 7.70
C ALA A 119 8.73 -14.00 8.93
N ALA A 120 9.51 -15.08 8.94
CA ALA A 120 9.58 -16.01 10.07
C ALA A 120 10.06 -15.36 11.38
N VAL A 121 10.95 -14.36 11.30
CA VAL A 121 11.50 -13.65 12.47
C VAL A 121 10.43 -12.83 13.18
N LEU A 122 9.44 -12.35 12.43
CA LEU A 122 8.36 -11.51 12.94
C LEU A 122 7.31 -12.29 13.72
N LEU A 123 7.31 -13.62 13.59
CA LEU A 123 6.39 -14.50 14.28
C LEU A 123 6.99 -14.91 15.62
N SER A 124 6.26 -14.67 16.72
CA SER A 124 6.64 -15.27 18.01
C SER A 124 6.44 -16.79 17.95
N HIS A 125 7.19 -17.55 18.77
CA HIS A 125 7.04 -19.00 18.82
C HIS A 125 5.59 -19.44 19.13
N ASP A 126 4.90 -18.71 20.03
CA ASP A 126 3.51 -19.00 20.38
C ASP A 126 2.53 -18.73 19.23
N VAL A 127 2.81 -17.74 18.38
CA VAL A 127 1.98 -17.41 17.21
C VAL A 127 2.30 -18.34 16.04
N ALA A 128 3.56 -18.74 15.86
CA ALA A 128 3.98 -19.69 14.85
C ALA A 128 3.34 -21.08 15.04
N CYS A 129 3.01 -21.45 16.29
CA CYS A 129 2.35 -22.72 16.63
C CYS A 129 0.81 -22.66 16.64
N ARG A 130 0.20 -21.47 16.52
CA ARG A 130 -1.26 -21.33 16.48
C ARG A 130 -1.81 -21.74 15.12
N ASP A 131 -3.08 -22.14 15.05
CA ASP A 131 -3.71 -22.49 13.77
C ASP A 131 -4.10 -21.22 12.98
N MET A 132 -4.18 -21.28 11.66
CA MET A 132 -4.52 -20.09 10.84
C MET A 132 -5.95 -19.59 11.09
N ASP A 133 -6.87 -20.51 11.34
CA ASP A 133 -8.29 -20.25 11.59
C ASP A 133 -8.50 -19.38 12.86
N CYS A 134 -7.55 -19.36 13.79
CA CYS A 134 -7.63 -18.50 14.98
C CYS A 134 -7.09 -17.08 14.76
N LEU A 135 -6.50 -16.80 13.59
CA LEU A 135 -6.06 -15.47 13.15
C LEU A 135 -7.04 -14.87 12.13
N ASP A 136 -8.22 -15.47 11.96
CA ASP A 136 -9.22 -15.01 10.98
C ASP A 136 -9.79 -13.64 11.37
N SER A 137 -9.25 -12.62 10.70
CA SER A 137 -9.92 -11.34 10.53
C SER A 137 -10.66 -11.34 9.20
N HIS A 138 -11.97 -11.05 9.23
CA HIS A 138 -12.80 -10.86 8.03
C HIS A 138 -12.28 -9.73 7.11
N ALA A 139 -11.34 -8.90 7.59
CA ALA A 139 -10.77 -7.77 6.85
C ALA A 139 -9.57 -8.12 5.94
N MET A 140 -9.04 -9.35 5.96
CA MET A 140 -7.81 -9.72 5.21
C MET A 140 -8.12 -10.59 3.97
N PRO A 141 -7.38 -10.48 2.85
CA PRO A 141 -7.67 -11.25 1.64
C PRO A 141 -7.46 -12.75 1.86
N CYS A 142 -7.99 -13.59 0.95
CA CYS A 142 -7.58 -14.99 0.90
C CYS A 142 -6.05 -15.08 0.71
N GLN A 143 -5.43 -16.14 1.24
CA GLN A 143 -3.97 -16.24 1.30
C GLN A 143 -3.32 -16.13 -0.08
N ASP A 144 -3.88 -16.80 -1.09
CA ASP A 144 -3.36 -16.75 -2.46
C ASP A 144 -3.45 -15.35 -3.06
N HIS A 145 -4.51 -14.61 -2.73
CA HIS A 145 -4.62 -13.21 -3.14
C HIS A 145 -3.50 -12.38 -2.53
N TYR A 146 -3.28 -12.47 -1.22
CA TYR A 146 -2.23 -11.72 -0.57
C TYR A 146 -0.83 -12.07 -1.12
N ARG A 147 -0.58 -13.35 -1.42
CA ARG A 147 0.69 -13.80 -2.04
C ARG A 147 0.90 -13.17 -3.41
N LEU A 148 -0.09 -13.28 -4.29
CA LEU A 148 -0.01 -12.73 -5.64
C LEU A 148 0.09 -11.20 -5.64
N THR A 149 -0.68 -10.53 -4.79
CA THR A 149 -0.60 -9.07 -4.61
C THR A 149 0.80 -8.66 -4.13
N THR A 150 1.39 -9.39 -3.18
CA THR A 150 2.74 -9.10 -2.71
C THR A 150 3.75 -9.20 -3.85
N ARG A 151 3.68 -10.27 -4.66
CA ARG A 151 4.53 -10.42 -5.85
C ARG A 151 4.33 -9.28 -6.84
N TYR A 152 3.07 -8.97 -7.18
CA TYR A 152 2.75 -7.90 -8.13
C TYR A 152 3.31 -6.55 -7.68
N ILE A 153 3.07 -6.18 -6.42
CA ILE A 153 3.55 -4.92 -5.86
C ILE A 153 5.07 -4.89 -5.82
N ASP A 154 5.74 -5.99 -5.44
CA ASP A 154 7.20 -6.07 -5.42
C ASP A 154 7.81 -5.87 -6.82
N ASP A 155 7.27 -6.59 -7.82
CA ASP A 155 7.74 -6.51 -9.21
C ASP A 155 7.53 -5.10 -9.77
N LYS A 156 6.38 -4.47 -9.50
CA LYS A 156 6.09 -3.08 -9.92
C LYS A 156 6.97 -2.06 -9.21
N LEU A 157 7.12 -2.18 -7.89
CA LEU A 157 7.98 -1.32 -7.08
C LEU A 157 9.41 -1.36 -7.60
N GLN A 158 9.99 -2.56 -7.73
CA GLN A 158 11.35 -2.76 -8.23
C GLN A 158 11.54 -2.22 -9.65
N ASN A 159 10.56 -2.43 -10.54
CA ASN A 159 10.59 -1.91 -11.91
C ASN A 159 10.60 -0.37 -11.93
N LEU A 160 9.68 0.27 -11.19
CA LEU A 160 9.56 1.72 -11.15
C LEU A 160 10.81 2.40 -10.58
N ILE A 161 11.36 1.89 -9.48
CA ILE A 161 12.56 2.48 -8.87
C ILE A 161 13.84 2.20 -9.67
N SER A 162 13.89 1.11 -10.45
CA SER A 162 15.05 0.78 -11.28
C SER A 162 15.07 1.55 -12.61
N ASN A 163 13.89 1.86 -13.15
CA ASN A 163 13.74 2.58 -14.42
C ASN A 163 13.68 4.10 -14.28
N SER A 164 13.71 4.63 -13.06
CA SER A 164 13.70 6.07 -12.79
C SER A 164 14.95 6.52 -12.06
N GLU A 165 15.67 7.49 -12.63
CA GLU A 165 16.79 8.13 -11.96
C GLU A 165 16.35 9.13 -10.89
N ASP A 166 15.09 9.59 -10.94
CA ASP A 166 14.58 10.68 -10.10
C ASP A 166 13.83 10.18 -8.85
N ILE A 167 13.23 8.98 -8.90
CA ILE A 167 12.51 8.43 -7.75
C ILE A 167 13.53 7.96 -6.70
N ARG A 168 13.67 8.74 -5.63
CA ARG A 168 14.51 8.43 -4.46
C ARG A 168 13.75 8.46 -3.14
N GLN A 169 12.46 8.78 -3.18
CA GLN A 169 11.58 8.77 -2.01
C GLN A 169 10.47 7.75 -2.24
N THR A 170 10.36 6.78 -1.34
CA THR A 170 9.29 5.77 -1.38
C THR A 170 8.55 5.76 -0.06
N VAL A 171 7.22 5.85 -0.10
CA VAL A 171 6.37 5.75 1.09
C VAL A 171 5.65 4.41 1.05
N LEU A 172 5.90 3.57 2.05
CA LEU A 172 5.21 2.30 2.26
C LEU A 172 4.11 2.54 3.29
N LEU A 173 2.86 2.32 2.90
CA LEU A 173 1.66 2.39 3.73
C LEU A 173 1.29 0.95 4.12
N THR A 174 1.65 0.55 5.35
CA THR A 174 1.75 -0.88 5.72
C THR A 174 1.04 -1.25 7.03
N ASP A 175 0.96 -2.55 7.31
CA ASP A 175 0.51 -3.10 8.59
C ASP A 175 1.57 -2.99 9.72
N GLY A 176 2.78 -2.51 9.42
CA GLY A 176 3.89 -2.36 10.36
C GLY A 176 4.84 -3.57 10.43
N MET A 177 4.59 -4.63 9.67
CA MET A 177 5.45 -5.81 9.57
C MET A 177 6.06 -5.98 8.16
N ASP A 178 6.06 -4.93 7.34
CA ASP A 178 6.65 -4.97 6.00
C ASP A 178 8.18 -5.10 6.04
N THR A 179 8.70 -6.06 5.27
CA THR A 179 10.11 -6.42 5.19
C THR A 179 10.79 -5.94 3.92
N ARG A 180 10.08 -5.28 3.00
CA ARG A 180 10.62 -4.71 1.74
C ARG A 180 11.87 -3.85 1.94
N PRO A 181 11.97 -2.97 2.97
CA PRO A 181 13.19 -2.21 3.22
C PRO A 181 14.44 -3.09 3.42
N TYR A 182 14.25 -4.33 3.89
CA TYR A 182 15.31 -5.27 4.23
C TYR A 182 15.61 -6.28 3.11
N ARG A 183 14.61 -6.65 2.29
CA ARG A 183 14.73 -7.72 1.28
C ARG A 183 14.79 -7.23 -0.17
N LEU A 184 14.30 -6.02 -0.46
CA LEU A 184 14.34 -5.46 -1.81
C LEU A 184 15.62 -4.65 -2.08
N ASN A 185 15.96 -4.51 -3.36
CA ASN A 185 17.14 -3.77 -3.79
C ASN A 185 16.78 -2.31 -4.05
N TRP A 186 17.30 -1.43 -3.20
CA TRP A 186 17.07 0.01 -3.31
C TRP A 186 18.21 0.71 -4.08
N PRO A 187 17.88 1.64 -5.01
CA PRO A 187 18.84 2.55 -5.60
C PRO A 187 19.63 3.34 -4.56
N ARG A 188 20.81 3.84 -4.95
CA ARG A 188 21.63 4.68 -4.05
C ARG A 188 20.87 5.94 -3.66
N LEU A 189 21.01 6.33 -2.39
CA LEU A 189 20.39 7.52 -1.81
C LEU A 189 18.86 7.44 -1.75
N SER A 190 18.30 6.22 -1.65
CA SER A 190 16.88 6.02 -1.41
C SER A 190 16.51 6.33 0.04
N VAL A 191 15.36 6.94 0.23
CA VAL A 191 14.70 7.08 1.53
C VAL A 191 13.37 6.38 1.46
N VAL A 192 13.17 5.43 2.37
CA VAL A 192 11.91 4.70 2.53
C VAL A 192 11.24 5.19 3.80
N TYR A 193 10.05 5.75 3.65
CA TYR A 193 9.18 6.16 4.73
C TYR A 193 8.17 5.05 4.97
N ASP A 194 8.18 4.44 6.15
CA ASP A 194 7.15 3.51 6.58
C ASP A 194 6.08 4.27 7.36
N VAL A 195 4.83 4.22 6.88
CA VAL A 195 3.65 4.71 7.58
C VAL A 195 2.83 3.52 8.01
N SER A 196 2.77 3.28 9.31
CA SER A 196 2.12 2.10 9.87
C SER A 196 1.80 2.27 11.37
N PRO A 197 1.02 1.36 11.99
CA PRO A 197 0.75 1.42 13.42
C PRO A 197 2.01 1.33 14.28
N GLY A 198 2.26 2.33 15.12
CA GLY A 198 3.55 2.50 15.80
C GLY A 198 3.94 1.35 16.76
N LYS A 199 2.96 0.76 17.46
CA LYS A 199 3.20 -0.39 18.36
C LYS A 199 3.63 -1.64 17.59
N VAL A 200 3.05 -1.87 16.42
CA VAL A 200 3.38 -3.02 15.55
C VAL A 200 4.77 -2.82 14.96
N PHE A 201 5.03 -1.66 14.36
CA PHE A 201 6.32 -1.33 13.76
C PHE A 201 7.48 -1.43 14.76
N SER A 202 7.32 -0.88 15.97
CA SER A 202 8.36 -0.92 17.01
C SER A 202 8.68 -2.34 17.47
N THR A 203 7.67 -3.21 17.53
CA THR A 203 7.83 -4.63 17.86
C THR A 203 8.57 -5.37 16.74
N ALA A 204 8.11 -5.20 15.49
CA ALA A 204 8.73 -5.80 14.31
C ALA A 204 10.19 -5.37 14.15
N THR A 205 10.47 -4.08 14.25
CA THR A 205 11.83 -3.52 14.15
C THR A 205 12.76 -4.09 15.22
N ARG A 206 12.28 -4.31 16.44
CA ARG A 206 13.08 -4.93 17.51
C ARG A 206 13.45 -6.37 17.18
N GLN A 207 12.50 -7.16 16.68
CA GLN A 207 12.72 -8.55 16.29
C GLN A 207 13.68 -8.65 15.10
N LEU A 208 13.47 -7.84 14.06
CA LEU A 208 14.33 -7.76 12.89
C LEU A 208 15.77 -7.41 13.28
N ARG A 209 15.96 -6.36 14.11
CA ARG A 209 17.29 -6.00 14.62
C ARG A 209 17.92 -7.13 15.44
N GLY A 210 17.14 -7.81 16.28
CA GLY A 210 17.59 -8.96 17.08
C GLY A 210 18.07 -10.14 16.22
N SER A 211 17.46 -10.36 15.05
CA SER A 211 17.90 -11.39 14.09
C SER A 211 19.12 -11.01 13.25
N GLY A 212 19.58 -9.76 13.34
CA GLY A 212 20.67 -9.24 12.51
C GLY A 212 20.23 -8.74 11.13
N ALA A 213 18.92 -8.59 10.88
CA ALA A 213 18.41 -7.98 9.66
C ALA A 213 18.92 -6.54 9.52
N LYS A 214 19.34 -6.17 8.30
CA LYS A 214 19.86 -4.84 7.98
C LYS A 214 19.18 -4.31 6.73
N VAL A 215 18.69 -3.08 6.81
CA VAL A 215 18.27 -2.31 5.64
C VAL A 215 19.47 -2.14 4.70
N SER A 216 19.20 -2.12 3.39
CA SER A 216 20.24 -1.88 2.38
C SER A 216 21.04 -0.62 2.70
N ARG A 217 22.37 -0.66 2.52
CA ARG A 217 23.25 0.52 2.74
C ARG A 217 22.91 1.71 1.84
N ASN A 218 22.19 1.46 0.76
CA ASN A 218 21.74 2.47 -0.18
C ASN A 218 20.46 3.20 0.29
N CYS A 219 19.81 2.68 1.34
CA CYS A 219 18.50 3.08 1.79
C CYS A 219 18.52 3.55 3.25
N VAL A 220 17.81 4.62 3.54
CA VAL A 220 17.47 5.02 4.92
C VAL A 220 15.99 4.70 5.16
N LEU A 221 15.69 3.97 6.23
CA LEU A 221 14.33 3.67 6.66
C LEU A 221 13.91 4.63 7.78
N LEU A 222 12.83 5.36 7.58
CA LEU A 222 12.24 6.29 8.54
C LEU A 222 10.80 5.90 8.80
N HIS A 223 10.38 5.88 10.06
CA HIS A 223 9.01 5.51 10.43
C HIS A 223 8.21 6.74 10.84
N THR A 224 6.98 6.80 10.35
CA THR A 224 5.96 7.78 10.71
C THR A 224 4.75 7.02 11.25
N PRO A 225 4.41 7.15 12.55
CA PRO A 225 3.25 6.48 13.12
C PRO A 225 1.96 6.89 12.42
N LEU A 226 1.11 5.91 12.07
CA LEU A 226 -0.20 6.14 11.47
C LEU A 226 -1.12 6.94 12.39
N GLU A 227 -0.94 6.78 13.71
CA GLU A 227 -1.71 7.47 14.75
C GLU A 227 -1.32 8.95 14.91
N SER A 228 -0.41 9.47 14.08
CA SER A 228 -0.01 10.87 14.14
C SER A 228 -1.20 11.79 13.81
N PRO A 229 -1.42 12.88 14.59
CA PRO A 229 -2.53 13.80 14.35
C PRO A 229 -2.43 14.53 13.00
N ASP A 230 -1.21 14.73 12.50
CA ASP A 230 -0.94 15.30 11.18
C ASP A 230 0.14 14.48 10.47
N LEU A 231 -0.33 13.60 9.57
CA LEU A 231 0.54 12.72 8.79
C LEU A 231 1.42 13.53 7.81
N GLN A 232 0.91 14.63 7.26
CA GLN A 232 1.63 15.49 6.31
C GLN A 232 2.79 16.21 6.99
N GLU A 233 2.54 16.82 8.13
CA GLU A 233 3.59 17.46 8.94
C GLU A 233 4.63 16.43 9.41
N SER A 234 4.18 15.24 9.83
CA SER A 234 5.07 14.18 10.32
C SER A 234 6.01 13.64 9.26
N LEU A 235 5.51 13.40 8.04
CA LEU A 235 6.35 13.01 6.91
C LEU A 235 7.33 14.13 6.54
N SER A 236 6.90 15.38 6.55
CA SER A 236 7.75 16.55 6.27
C SER A 236 8.86 16.70 7.32
N LYS A 237 8.56 16.51 8.60
CA LYS A 237 9.54 16.49 9.71
C LYS A 237 10.56 15.36 9.54
N ASN A 238 10.14 14.22 9.00
CA ASN A 238 11.03 13.12 8.63
C ASN A 238 11.84 13.38 7.34
N GLY A 239 11.69 14.54 6.70
CA GLY A 239 12.47 14.96 5.53
C GLY A 239 11.85 14.60 4.18
N PHE A 240 10.57 14.19 4.16
CA PHE A 240 9.83 14.03 2.91
C PHE A 240 9.80 15.38 2.16
N ASN A 241 9.99 15.35 0.84
CA ASN A 241 10.08 16.57 0.04
C ASN A 241 9.08 16.54 -1.12
N GLY A 242 8.00 17.30 -1.00
CA GLY A 242 6.95 17.38 -2.03
C GLY A 242 7.37 18.02 -3.34
N ASN A 243 8.58 18.58 -3.45
CA ASN A 243 9.18 19.04 -4.71
C ASN A 243 9.94 17.94 -5.46
N ARG A 244 9.88 16.69 -5.01
CA ARG A 244 10.58 15.55 -5.64
C ARG A 244 9.61 14.42 -5.98
N LEU A 245 9.92 13.68 -7.04
CA LEU A 245 9.15 12.51 -7.42
C LEU A 245 9.21 11.45 -6.33
N SER A 246 8.03 10.90 -6.03
CA SER A 246 7.83 9.92 -4.97
C SER A 246 7.06 8.71 -5.49
N LEU A 247 7.30 7.56 -4.87
CA LEU A 247 6.56 6.34 -5.11
C LEU A 247 5.82 5.94 -3.83
N TRP A 248 4.51 5.78 -3.91
CA TRP A 248 3.66 5.41 -2.79
C TRP A 248 3.18 3.98 -3.00
N VAL A 249 3.17 3.18 -1.93
CA VAL A 249 2.79 1.77 -1.98
C VAL A 249 1.80 1.47 -0.87
N LEU A 250 0.60 1.01 -1.21
CA LEU A 250 -0.44 0.61 -0.25
C LEU A 250 -0.61 -0.91 -0.21
N GLN A 251 -0.31 -1.52 0.94
CA GLN A 251 -0.65 -2.92 1.21
C GLN A 251 -0.79 -3.17 2.71
N GLY A 252 -1.94 -3.66 3.14
CA GLY A 252 -2.18 -4.02 4.55
C GLY A 252 -2.36 -2.86 5.54
N LEU A 253 -2.28 -1.60 5.12
CA LEU A 253 -2.60 -0.46 6.00
C LEU A 253 -4.04 -0.59 6.54
N PRO A 254 -4.26 -0.46 7.86
CA PRO A 254 -5.60 -0.57 8.43
C PRO A 254 -6.42 0.67 8.08
N LEU A 255 -7.27 0.55 7.07
CA LEU A 255 -8.22 1.58 6.63
C LEU A 255 -9.64 1.07 6.88
N PRO A 256 -10.32 1.52 7.95
CA PRO A 256 -11.61 0.95 8.36
C PRO A 256 -12.76 1.34 7.43
N THR A 257 -12.65 2.48 6.74
CA THR A 257 -13.75 3.06 5.95
C THR A 257 -13.28 3.64 4.63
N ILE A 258 -14.20 3.82 3.68
CA ILE A 258 -13.91 4.53 2.44
C ILE A 258 -13.46 5.96 2.73
N THR A 259 -14.07 6.66 3.70
CA THR A 259 -13.66 8.01 4.13
C THR A 259 -12.20 8.04 4.61
N SER A 260 -11.72 6.97 5.25
CA SER A 260 -10.31 6.86 5.64
C SER A 260 -9.39 6.81 4.40
N LEU A 261 -9.82 6.13 3.34
CA LEU A 261 -9.13 6.14 2.04
C LEU A 261 -9.20 7.52 1.38
N GLU A 262 -10.35 8.20 1.39
CA GLU A 262 -10.48 9.55 0.81
C GLU A 262 -9.53 10.55 1.50
N ASN A 263 -9.47 10.51 2.83
CA ASN A 263 -8.56 11.33 3.63
C ASN A 263 -7.09 11.00 3.33
N LEU A 264 -6.74 9.71 3.22
CA LEU A 264 -5.41 9.29 2.84
C LEU A 264 -5.04 9.79 1.44
N LEU A 265 -5.93 9.66 0.45
CA LEU A 265 -5.71 10.17 -0.90
C LEU A 265 -5.49 11.69 -0.89
N LEU A 266 -6.26 12.43 -0.10
CA LEU A 266 -6.06 13.88 0.06
C LEU A 266 -4.66 14.20 0.61
N VAL A 267 -4.23 13.51 1.68
CA VAL A 267 -2.89 13.69 2.26
C VAL A 267 -1.80 13.37 1.23
N ILE A 268 -1.93 12.27 0.48
CA ILE A 268 -0.97 11.92 -0.58
C ILE A 268 -0.99 13.00 -1.68
N SER A 269 -2.15 13.50 -2.10
CA SER A 269 -2.24 14.54 -3.13
C SER A 269 -1.56 15.85 -2.71
N ASN A 270 -1.63 16.20 -1.43
CA ASN A 270 -0.98 17.41 -0.91
C ASN A 270 0.55 17.25 -0.83
N LEU A 271 1.04 16.03 -0.57
CA LEU A 271 2.46 15.73 -0.43
C LEU A 271 3.15 15.41 -1.76
N ALA A 272 2.55 14.55 -2.58
CA ALA A 272 3.18 13.95 -3.74
C ALA A 272 3.35 14.96 -4.86
N MET A 273 4.59 15.09 -5.37
CA MET A 273 4.88 15.88 -6.56
C MET A 273 4.05 15.39 -7.75
N LYS A 274 3.59 16.29 -8.62
CA LYS A 274 3.00 15.91 -9.91
C LYS A 274 3.90 14.91 -10.66
N GLY A 275 3.31 13.85 -11.20
CA GLY A 275 4.00 12.72 -11.85
C GLY A 275 4.47 11.63 -10.88
N SER A 276 4.30 11.81 -9.56
CA SER A 276 4.51 10.74 -8.58
C SER A 276 3.52 9.61 -8.81
N ILE A 277 3.94 8.39 -8.45
CA ILE A 277 3.17 7.17 -8.70
C ILE A 277 2.67 6.61 -7.37
N PHE A 278 1.42 6.13 -7.36
CA PHE A 278 0.80 5.44 -6.23
C PHE A 278 0.30 4.08 -6.70
N ILE A 279 0.83 3.00 -6.11
CA ILE A 279 0.42 1.63 -6.40
C ILE A 279 -0.09 0.95 -5.15
N GLY A 280 -0.94 -0.06 -5.30
CA GLY A 280 -1.31 -0.88 -4.16
C GLY A 280 -2.51 -1.77 -4.38
N GLU A 281 -2.95 -2.35 -3.28
CA GLU A 281 -4.25 -3.00 -3.16
C GLU A 281 -5.22 -2.11 -2.39
N LEU A 282 -6.49 -2.17 -2.77
CA LEU A 282 -7.54 -1.55 -1.98
C LEU A 282 -8.09 -2.52 -0.93
N PRO A 283 -8.31 -2.04 0.31
CA PRO A 283 -9.04 -2.79 1.31
C PRO A 283 -10.46 -3.12 0.82
N HIS A 284 -10.99 -4.23 1.33
CA HIS A 284 -12.39 -4.56 1.11
C HIS A 284 -13.26 -3.69 2.03
N PHE A 285 -14.15 -2.87 1.48
CA PHE A 285 -15.08 -2.02 2.23
C PHE A 285 -16.50 -2.63 2.21
N PRO A 286 -16.88 -3.49 3.18
CA PRO A 286 -18.14 -4.23 3.13
C PRO A 286 -19.37 -3.32 3.06
N ASP A 287 -19.34 -2.17 3.74
CA ASP A 287 -20.46 -1.21 3.76
C ASP A 287 -20.70 -0.52 2.41
N CYS A 288 -19.67 -0.47 1.55
CA CYS A 288 -19.75 0.14 0.21
C CYS A 288 -19.95 -0.91 -0.89
N MET A 289 -19.45 -2.13 -0.68
CA MET A 289 -19.35 -3.17 -1.72
C MET A 289 -20.41 -4.28 -1.61
N ALA A 290 -21.38 -4.15 -0.69
CA ALA A 290 -22.50 -5.08 -0.57
C ALA A 290 -23.65 -4.84 -1.57
N SER A 291 -23.70 -3.67 -2.23
CA SER A 291 -24.88 -3.25 -3.03
C SER A 291 -24.58 -2.73 -4.45
N MET A 292 -23.35 -2.83 -4.96
CA MET A 292 -22.98 -2.26 -6.26
C MET A 292 -22.77 -3.32 -7.34
N ASP A 293 -23.14 -2.98 -8.57
CA ASP A 293 -22.66 -3.68 -9.76
C ASP A 293 -21.15 -3.40 -9.91
N MET A 294 -20.36 -4.43 -10.22
CA MET A 294 -18.89 -4.35 -10.30
C MET A 294 -18.41 -3.25 -11.27
N GLY A 295 -19.19 -2.96 -12.33
CA GLY A 295 -18.89 -1.88 -13.26
C GLY A 295 -19.00 -0.49 -12.63
N LEU A 296 -20.01 -0.29 -11.78
CA LEU A 296 -20.24 0.97 -11.05
C LEU A 296 -19.21 1.17 -9.93
N GLU A 297 -18.69 0.10 -9.32
CA GLU A 297 -17.63 0.19 -8.30
C GLU A 297 -16.34 0.79 -8.87
N HIS A 298 -15.88 0.29 -10.03
CA HIS A 298 -14.69 0.81 -10.70
C HIS A 298 -14.86 2.28 -11.11
N GLU A 299 -16.04 2.66 -11.59
CA GLU A 299 -16.33 4.04 -11.98
C GLU A 299 -16.37 4.98 -10.76
N ASN A 300 -17.02 4.57 -9.67
CA ASN A 300 -17.08 5.35 -8.43
C ASN A 300 -15.69 5.53 -7.81
N LEU A 301 -14.89 4.47 -7.78
CA LEU A 301 -13.54 4.48 -7.25
C LEU A 301 -12.59 5.29 -8.16
N GLY A 302 -12.73 5.17 -9.48
CA GLY A 302 -12.03 6.01 -10.44
C GLY A 302 -12.36 7.49 -10.25
N LYS A 303 -13.63 7.82 -10.02
CA LYS A 303 -14.07 9.18 -9.70
C LYS A 303 -13.49 9.67 -8.37
N LEU A 304 -13.41 8.81 -7.36
CA LEU A 304 -12.80 9.15 -6.07
C LEU A 304 -11.32 9.53 -6.25
N PHE A 305 -10.54 8.67 -6.88
CA PHE A 305 -9.12 8.94 -7.18
C PHE A 305 -8.97 10.23 -8.00
N PHE A 306 -9.78 10.40 -9.04
CA PHE A 306 -9.74 11.57 -9.90
C PHE A 306 -10.07 12.88 -9.15
N THR A 307 -11.06 12.84 -8.24
CA THR A 307 -11.41 14.00 -7.41
C THR A 307 -10.25 14.42 -6.50
N GLN A 308 -9.46 13.44 -6.06
CA GLN A 308 -8.25 13.69 -5.29
C GLN A 308 -7.00 13.94 -6.16
N GLY A 309 -7.15 14.08 -7.48
CA GLY A 309 -6.05 14.45 -8.37
C GLY A 309 -5.24 13.29 -8.92
N PHE A 310 -5.73 12.06 -8.84
CA PHE A 310 -5.05 10.86 -9.34
C PHE A 310 -5.70 10.32 -10.61
N GLN A 311 -4.88 9.99 -11.61
CA GLN A 311 -5.31 9.14 -12.73
C GLN A 311 -5.05 7.68 -12.37
N ALA A 312 -6.08 6.96 -11.94
CA ALA A 312 -5.97 5.56 -11.55
C ALA A 312 -6.32 4.59 -12.68
N SER A 313 -5.53 3.53 -12.81
CA SER A 313 -5.80 2.33 -13.60
C SER A 313 -5.96 1.15 -12.65
N PHE A 314 -7.08 0.44 -12.77
CA PHE A 314 -7.38 -0.72 -11.90
C PHE A 314 -7.05 -2.02 -12.62
N VAL A 315 -6.37 -2.93 -11.93
CA VAL A 315 -5.98 -4.24 -12.43
C VAL A 315 -6.74 -5.31 -11.66
N ARG A 316 -7.39 -6.21 -12.41
CA ARG A 316 -8.11 -7.32 -11.81
C ARG A 316 -7.14 -8.41 -11.39
N TYR A 317 -7.45 -9.04 -10.27
CA TYR A 317 -6.71 -10.18 -9.77
C TYR A 317 -6.56 -11.31 -10.80
N ASP A 318 -7.65 -11.65 -11.50
CA ASP A 318 -7.69 -12.70 -12.53
C ASP A 318 -6.67 -12.46 -13.64
N ASP A 319 -6.39 -11.21 -13.98
CA ASP A 319 -5.46 -10.86 -15.05
C ASP A 319 -4.02 -11.03 -14.57
N VAL A 320 -3.73 -10.67 -13.31
CA VAL A 320 -2.41 -10.94 -12.68
C VAL A 320 -2.14 -12.44 -12.59
N VAL A 321 -3.15 -13.25 -12.25
CA VAL A 321 -3.02 -14.72 -12.15
C VAL A 321 -2.61 -15.31 -13.50
N LYS A 322 -3.26 -14.85 -14.59
CA LYS A 322 -2.93 -15.27 -15.96
C LYS A 322 -1.52 -14.86 -16.35
N ASP A 323 -1.13 -13.63 -16.05
CA ASP A 323 0.20 -13.09 -16.38
C ASP A 323 1.33 -13.84 -15.65
N VAL A 324 1.07 -14.28 -14.42
CA VAL A 324 2.03 -15.05 -13.60
C VAL A 324 2.01 -16.54 -13.96
N GLY A 325 1.01 -17.01 -14.71
CA GLY A 325 0.91 -18.39 -15.18
C GLY A 325 0.50 -19.40 -14.11
N LEU A 326 -0.26 -18.98 -13.08
CA LEU A 326 -0.74 -19.87 -12.03
C LEU A 326 -2.08 -20.51 -12.40
N ASP A 327 -2.16 -21.83 -12.28
CA ASP A 327 -3.41 -22.58 -12.35
C ASP A 327 -4.04 -22.63 -10.95
N LEU A 328 -4.76 -21.55 -10.58
CA LEU A 328 -5.48 -21.49 -9.30
C LEU A 328 -6.87 -22.11 -9.46
N ALA A 329 -7.15 -23.16 -8.69
CA ALA A 329 -8.51 -23.67 -8.54
C ALA A 329 -9.42 -22.53 -8.05
N THR A 330 -10.42 -22.18 -8.86
CA THR A 330 -11.22 -20.96 -8.69
C THR A 330 -11.95 -20.96 -7.34
N PRO A 331 -11.74 -19.98 -6.45
CA PRO A 331 -12.57 -19.81 -5.26
C PRO A 331 -13.68 -18.80 -5.55
N ARG A 332 -14.91 -19.26 -5.36
CA ARG A 332 -16.19 -18.55 -5.56
C ARG A 332 -16.39 -17.27 -4.70
N ASP A 333 -15.38 -16.87 -3.91
CA ASP A 333 -15.47 -15.81 -2.88
C ASP A 333 -14.47 -14.65 -3.07
N GLN A 334 -13.79 -14.56 -4.21
CA GLN A 334 -12.79 -13.53 -4.52
C GLN A 334 -13.38 -12.14 -4.86
N ARG A 335 -14.52 -11.77 -4.27
CA ARG A 335 -15.12 -10.45 -4.50
C ARG A 335 -14.36 -9.37 -3.71
N GLY A 336 -13.86 -8.36 -4.43
CA GLY A 336 -13.65 -7.04 -3.85
C GLY A 336 -12.25 -6.69 -3.32
N ARG A 337 -11.16 -7.07 -4.00
CA ARG A 337 -9.86 -6.39 -3.83
C ARG A 337 -9.22 -6.10 -5.16
N LEU A 338 -9.16 -4.81 -5.47
CA LEU A 338 -8.65 -4.27 -6.71
C LEU A 338 -7.21 -3.81 -6.49
N LEU A 339 -6.34 -4.21 -7.42
CA LEU A 339 -5.02 -3.62 -7.54
C LEU A 339 -5.14 -2.32 -8.34
N PHE A 340 -4.31 -1.35 -8.05
CA PHE A 340 -4.29 -0.11 -8.81
C PHE A 340 -2.88 0.42 -9.02
N VAL A 341 -2.76 1.21 -10.09
CA VAL A 341 -1.63 2.08 -10.38
C VAL A 341 -2.21 3.45 -10.69
N ALA A 342 -1.76 4.48 -9.98
CA ALA A 342 -2.26 5.82 -10.09
C ALA A 342 -1.13 6.83 -10.27
N GLU A 343 -1.32 7.81 -11.13
CA GLU A 343 -0.39 8.93 -11.33
C GLU A 343 -0.97 10.21 -10.72
N GLN A 344 -0.14 10.93 -9.96
CA GLN A 344 -0.49 12.21 -9.36
C GLN A 344 -0.51 13.32 -10.44
N LEU A 345 -1.67 13.93 -10.65
CA LEU A 345 -1.86 14.97 -11.67
C LEU A 345 -1.71 16.39 -11.10
N ARG A 346 -1.98 16.58 -9.81
CA ARG A 346 -1.93 17.88 -9.14
C ARG A 346 -0.52 18.17 -8.63
N PHE A 347 -0.18 19.45 -8.57
CA PHE A 347 1.00 19.91 -7.85
C PHE A 347 0.82 19.69 -6.34
N SER A 348 1.88 19.26 -5.67
CA SER A 348 1.92 19.22 -4.21
C SER A 348 1.84 20.62 -3.62
N ASP A 349 1.52 20.72 -2.33
CA ASP A 349 1.56 21.98 -1.59
C ASP A 349 2.96 22.61 -1.65
N ALA A 350 4.01 21.79 -1.58
CA ALA A 350 5.39 22.27 -1.69
C ALA A 350 5.71 22.85 -3.08
N GLN A 351 5.18 22.24 -4.15
CA GLN A 351 5.33 22.77 -5.50
C GLN A 351 4.57 24.08 -5.67
N MET A 352 3.32 24.13 -5.21
CA MET A 352 2.50 25.34 -5.25
C MET A 352 3.15 26.49 -4.47
N GLU A 353 3.69 26.21 -3.29
CA GLU A 353 4.41 27.20 -2.50
C GLU A 353 5.69 27.67 -3.19
N SER A 354 6.42 26.76 -3.83
CA SER A 354 7.63 27.10 -4.61
C SER A 354 7.29 28.00 -5.81
N PHE A 355 6.16 27.76 -6.48
CA PHE A 355 5.67 28.63 -7.55
C PHE A 355 5.25 30.01 -7.02
N ARG A 356 4.52 30.06 -5.91
CA ARG A 356 4.08 31.31 -5.28
C ARG A 356 5.26 32.19 -4.88
N MET A 357 6.24 31.60 -4.18
CA MET A 357 7.50 32.27 -3.80
C MET A 357 8.32 32.76 -5.01
N HIS A 358 8.20 32.11 -6.17
CA HIS A 358 8.89 32.56 -7.38
C HIS A 358 8.19 33.75 -8.03
N LEU A 359 6.86 33.75 -8.06
CA LEU A 359 6.06 34.86 -8.58
C LEU A 359 6.23 36.12 -7.73
N GLU A 360 6.16 36.00 -6.40
CA GLU A 360 6.36 37.12 -5.47
C GLU A 360 7.72 37.81 -5.69
N ARG A 361 8.80 37.02 -5.88
CA ARG A 361 10.13 37.60 -6.21
C ARG A 361 10.17 38.34 -7.54
N ILE A 362 9.48 37.85 -8.57
CA ILE A 362 9.44 38.51 -9.88
C ILE A 362 8.68 39.84 -9.79
N GLU A 363 7.62 39.89 -8.98
CA GLU A 363 6.86 41.11 -8.72
C GLU A 363 7.71 42.13 -7.96
N ASP A 364 8.41 41.72 -6.89
CA ASP A 364 9.32 42.58 -6.13
C ASP A 364 10.45 43.15 -7.01
N ASP A 365 11.09 42.32 -7.86
CA ASP A 365 12.15 42.75 -8.77
C ASP A 365 11.63 43.76 -9.82
N ALA A 366 10.40 43.57 -10.32
CA ALA A 366 9.79 44.47 -11.30
C ALA A 366 9.38 45.83 -10.71
N ASP A 367 9.03 45.86 -9.43
CA ASP A 367 8.71 47.09 -8.72
C ASP A 367 9.97 47.90 -8.41
N GLU A 368 11.12 47.27 -8.12
CA GLU A 368 12.40 47.99 -7.89
C GLU A 368 12.96 48.65 -9.17
N ASP A 369 12.86 47.99 -10.33
CA ASP A 369 13.28 48.55 -11.62
C ASP A 369 12.42 49.75 -12.08
N GLY A 370 11.21 49.91 -11.54
CA GLY A 370 10.30 51.01 -11.85
C GLY A 370 10.63 52.35 -11.18
N PHE A 371 11.58 52.39 -10.24
CA PHE A 371 11.94 53.60 -9.48
C PHE A 371 13.28 54.23 -9.89
N GLU A 372 14.03 53.66 -10.84
CA GLU A 372 15.32 54.21 -11.28
C GLU A 372 15.21 55.23 -12.45
N GLU A 373 14.02 55.50 -13.00
CA GLU A 373 13.82 56.43 -14.15
C GLU A 373 13.01 57.72 -13.85
N LEU A 374 13.03 58.28 -12.63
CA LEU A 374 12.35 59.56 -12.32
C LEU A 374 13.27 60.69 -11.84
#